data_AF-A0A6N8UIB7-F1
#
_entry.id   AF-A0A6N8UIB7-F1
#
_cell.length_a   1.000
_cell.length_b   1.000
_cell.length_c   1.000
_cell.angle_alpha   90.00
_cell.angle_beta   90.00
_cell.angle_gamma   90.00
#
_symmetry.space_group_name_H-M   'P 1'
#
loop_
_entity.id
_entity.type
_entity.pdbx_description
1 polymer ?
#
loop_
_entity_poly.entity_id
_entity_poly.type
_entity_poly.pdbx_seq_one_letter_code
_entity_poly.pdbx_strand_id
1 'polypeptide(L)'
;MKSSEVAVKAWNDGVEIEEGAMRQAHNTAQLDCVMHHVALMPDAHLGYGATVGSVIPTQIDAIIPAAVGVDIGCGMIAQRTSLRATDLPDNLRETRLQLEKRIPHGRTSGGRRHRDRGAWGDPPNFVVQAWNADLKTGFENIVERQPRLSKANSVHHLGTMGTGNHFLEVCLDESGRVWLMLPSGSRGIGAGIGKLYIE
;
A
#
# COMPACT_ATOMS: atom_id res chain seq x y z
N MET A 1 -5.06 35.28 12.91
CA MET A 1 -5.44 33.86 13.05
C MET A 1 -4.53 33.24 14.08
N LYS A 2 -5.08 32.63 15.14
CA LYS A 2 -4.27 31.83 16.07
C LYS A 2 -4.01 30.48 15.41
N SER A 3 -2.94 30.36 14.63
CA SER A 3 -2.35 29.06 14.33
C SER A 3 -1.60 28.66 15.60
N SER A 4 -2.29 27.97 16.52
CA SER A 4 -1.57 27.24 17.56
C SER A 4 -1.25 25.88 16.96
N GLU A 5 0.00 25.71 16.56
CA GLU A 5 0.56 24.40 16.20
C GLU A 5 0.11 23.36 17.24
N VAL A 6 -0.48 22.26 16.78
CA VAL A 6 -0.80 21.16 17.69
C VAL A 6 0.48 20.43 18.08
N ALA A 7 0.51 19.77 19.24
CA ALA A 7 1.71 19.06 19.66
C ALA A 7 2.09 17.93 18.67
N VAL A 8 3.38 17.67 18.50
CA VAL A 8 3.90 16.42 17.90
C VAL A 8 4.29 15.48 19.02
N LYS A 9 3.77 14.24 19.01
CA LYS A 9 4.10 13.20 19.99
C LYS A 9 4.77 12.03 19.27
N ALA A 10 5.96 11.65 19.71
CA ALA A 10 6.71 10.53 19.13
C ALA A 10 6.83 9.38 20.12
N TRP A 11 6.64 8.16 19.61
CA TRP A 11 6.92 6.91 20.33
C TRP A 11 8.19 6.30 19.76
N ASN A 12 9.35 6.82 20.16
CA ASN A 12 10.63 6.48 19.56
C ASN A 12 11.71 6.18 20.61
N ASP A 13 11.33 5.55 21.72
CA ASP A 13 12.28 5.15 22.76
C ASP A 13 13.37 4.23 22.16
N GLY A 14 14.62 4.67 22.23
CA GLY A 14 15.77 3.98 21.64
C GLY A 14 15.88 4.04 20.10
N VAL A 15 15.03 4.81 19.40
CA VAL A 15 15.05 4.95 17.93
C VAL A 15 15.07 6.42 17.53
N GLU A 16 16.03 6.81 16.69
CA GLU A 16 16.10 8.18 16.18
C GLU A 16 15.16 8.37 14.99
N ILE A 17 14.38 9.45 15.00
CA ILE A 17 13.58 9.89 13.86
C ILE A 17 14.41 10.92 13.11
N GLU A 18 14.60 10.71 11.80
CA GLU A 18 15.38 11.61 10.97
C GLU A 18 14.81 13.04 10.96
N GLU A 19 15.68 14.05 10.89
CA GLU A 19 15.26 15.45 10.97
C GLU A 19 14.23 15.82 9.89
N GLY A 20 14.34 15.22 8.70
CA GLY A 20 13.40 15.44 7.60
C GLY A 20 11.97 15.03 7.95
N ALA A 21 11.82 13.87 8.57
CA ALA A 21 10.54 13.32 9.04
C ALA A 21 9.95 14.18 10.16
N MET A 22 10.79 14.63 11.11
CA MET A 22 10.38 15.55 12.17
C MET A 22 9.90 16.90 11.62
N ARG A 23 10.63 17.48 10.65
CA ARG A 23 10.20 18.72 9.97
C ARG A 23 8.86 18.54 9.26
N GLN A 24 8.65 17.43 8.55
CA GLN A 24 7.36 17.14 7.92
C GLN A 24 6.22 17.03 8.94
N ALA A 25 6.50 16.45 10.11
CA ALA A 25 5.50 16.31 11.17
C ALA A 25 5.11 17.68 11.77
N HIS A 26 6.09 18.54 12.03
CA HIS A 26 5.85 19.90 12.50
C HIS A 26 5.11 20.77 11.47
N ASN A 27 5.49 20.69 10.19
CA ASN A 27 4.76 21.38 9.11
C ASN A 27 3.30 20.92 9.05
N THR A 28 3.06 19.62 9.21
CA THR A 28 1.70 19.05 9.26
C THR A 28 0.92 19.55 10.47
N ALA A 29 1.56 19.64 11.64
CA ALA A 29 0.94 20.08 12.88
C ALA A 29 0.52 21.57 12.87
N GLN A 30 1.02 22.36 11.91
CA GLN A 30 0.64 23.76 11.70
C GLN A 30 -0.61 23.93 10.85
N LEU A 31 -1.11 22.86 10.20
CA LEU A 31 -2.31 22.93 9.37
C LEU A 31 -3.56 23.18 10.23
N ASP A 32 -4.36 24.18 9.85
CA ASP A 32 -5.57 24.59 10.61
C ASP A 32 -6.60 23.47 10.78
N CYS A 33 -6.60 22.48 9.87
CA CYS A 33 -7.51 21.36 9.92
C CYS A 33 -7.04 20.23 10.84
N VAL A 34 -5.81 20.25 11.37
CA VAL A 34 -5.28 19.19 12.23
C VAL A 34 -5.72 19.41 13.68
N MET A 35 -6.15 18.34 14.34
CA MET A 35 -6.70 18.37 15.69
C MET A 35 -5.86 17.59 16.69
N HIS A 36 -5.92 18.00 17.96
CA HIS A 36 -5.30 17.36 19.12
C HIS A 36 -3.76 17.31 19.08
N HIS A 37 -3.19 16.46 18.24
CA HIS A 37 -1.75 16.25 18.07
C HIS A 37 -1.47 15.39 16.83
N VAL A 38 -0.27 15.54 16.26
CA VAL A 38 0.30 14.58 15.31
C VAL A 38 1.05 13.51 16.12
N ALA A 39 0.76 12.23 15.88
CA ALA A 39 1.46 11.12 16.51
C ALA A 39 2.43 10.47 15.52
N LEU A 40 3.68 10.22 15.93
CA LEU A 40 4.71 9.53 15.17
C LEU A 40 5.01 8.18 15.81
N MET A 41 4.93 7.13 15.00
CA MET A 41 5.26 5.76 15.36
C MET A 41 6.79 5.54 15.32
N PRO A 42 7.32 4.46 15.93
CA PRO A 42 8.77 4.20 15.98
C PRO A 42 9.44 4.06 14.60
N ASP A 43 8.66 3.71 13.57
CA ASP A 43 9.10 3.54 12.18
C ASP A 43 8.91 4.81 11.34
N ALA A 44 8.64 5.96 11.97
CA ALA A 44 8.41 7.20 11.27
C ALA A 44 9.62 7.65 10.47
N HIS A 45 9.40 7.98 9.19
CA HIS A 45 10.42 8.43 8.26
C HIS A 45 9.83 9.38 7.21
N LEU A 46 10.70 10.01 6.44
CA LEU A 46 10.38 11.01 5.44
C LEU A 46 9.49 10.39 4.37
N GLY A 47 8.31 10.98 4.19
CA GLY A 47 7.36 10.57 3.17
C GLY A 47 7.21 11.58 2.05
N TYR A 48 6.25 11.31 1.17
CA TYR A 48 5.88 12.20 0.09
C TYR A 48 4.76 13.15 0.56
N GLY A 49 5.14 14.35 0.98
CA GLY A 49 4.23 15.40 1.46
C GLY A 49 3.91 15.31 2.96
N ALA A 50 3.68 14.11 3.50
CA ALA A 50 3.49 13.86 4.93
C ALA A 50 4.45 12.77 5.45
N THR A 51 4.73 12.78 6.75
CA THR A 51 5.60 11.79 7.41
C THR A 51 4.96 10.40 7.37
N VAL A 52 5.69 9.38 6.90
CA VAL A 52 5.23 7.97 6.99
C VAL A 52 5.29 7.53 8.45
N GLY A 53 4.41 6.62 8.87
CA GLY A 53 4.31 6.20 10.27
C GLY A 53 3.68 7.27 11.17
N SER A 54 2.83 8.15 10.62
CA SER A 54 2.13 9.16 11.37
C SER A 54 0.62 8.92 11.48
N VAL A 55 0.02 9.39 12.57
CA VAL A 55 -1.43 9.53 12.72
C VAL A 55 -1.74 11.01 12.86
N ILE A 56 -2.58 11.51 11.94
CA ILE A 56 -2.91 12.94 11.80
C ILE A 56 -4.44 13.08 11.86
N PRO A 57 -5.01 13.34 13.05
CA PRO A 57 -6.44 13.60 13.18
C PRO A 57 -6.80 14.93 12.51
N THR A 58 -7.81 14.93 11.66
CA THR A 58 -8.32 16.16 11.03
C THR A 58 -9.71 16.52 11.57
N GLN A 59 -10.09 17.78 11.37
CA GLN A 59 -11.48 18.21 11.50
C GLN A 59 -12.38 17.38 10.59
N ILE A 60 -13.65 17.27 10.98
CA ILE A 60 -14.69 16.69 10.12
C ILE A 60 -14.66 17.43 8.76
N ASP A 61 -14.83 16.68 7.67
CA ASP A 61 -14.82 17.15 6.28
C ASP A 61 -13.47 17.67 5.74
N ALA A 62 -12.36 17.49 6.48
CA ALA A 62 -11.02 17.77 5.98
C ALA A 62 -10.24 16.49 5.66
N ILE A 63 -9.66 16.43 4.46
CA ILE A 63 -8.76 15.35 4.02
C ILE A 63 -7.41 15.93 3.59
N ILE A 64 -6.33 15.25 3.97
CA ILE A 64 -4.96 15.56 3.53
C ILE A 64 -4.51 14.36 2.66
N PRO A 65 -4.62 14.43 1.32
CA PRO A 65 -4.28 13.30 0.45
C PRO A 65 -2.86 12.76 0.66
N ALA A 66 -1.89 13.64 0.90
CA ALA A 66 -0.51 13.26 1.18
C ALA A 66 -0.35 12.42 2.45
N ALA A 67 -1.23 12.61 3.45
CA ALA A 67 -1.23 11.83 4.68
C ALA A 67 -1.82 10.42 4.51
N VAL A 68 -2.63 10.20 3.46
CA VAL A 68 -3.11 8.85 3.09
C VAL A 68 -2.02 8.08 2.33
N GLY A 69 -1.24 8.79 1.52
CA GLY A 69 -0.16 8.23 0.71
C GLY A 69 -0.57 7.86 -0.72
N VAL A 70 0.44 7.52 -1.52
CA VAL A 70 0.26 7.25 -2.96
C VAL A 70 -0.13 5.81 -3.27
N ASP A 71 0.14 4.84 -2.39
CA ASP A 71 -0.38 3.48 -2.52
C ASP A 71 -1.54 3.27 -1.54
N ILE A 72 -2.69 3.84 -1.91
CA ILE A 72 -3.89 3.86 -1.07
C ILE A 72 -4.31 2.44 -0.73
N GLY A 73 -4.51 2.16 0.55
CA GLY A 73 -4.88 0.82 1.01
C GLY A 73 -3.74 -0.20 0.89
N CYS A 74 -2.49 0.23 0.73
CA CYS A 74 -1.35 -0.62 0.99
C CYS A 74 -1.44 -1.14 2.43
N GLY A 75 -1.40 -2.45 2.58
CA GLY A 75 -1.62 -3.12 3.84
C GLY A 75 -1.15 -4.55 3.78
N MET A 76 -1.34 -5.26 4.89
CA MET A 76 -0.88 -6.65 5.05
C MET A 76 -2.06 -7.55 5.37
N ILE A 77 -2.10 -8.71 4.69
CA ILE A 77 -2.97 -9.82 5.06
C ILE A 77 -2.07 -10.99 5.47
N ALA A 78 -2.41 -11.64 6.58
CA ALA A 78 -1.77 -12.87 7.01
C ALA A 78 -2.83 -13.98 7.11
N GLN A 79 -2.61 -15.09 6.41
CA GLN A 79 -3.49 -16.25 6.42
C GLN A 79 -2.78 -17.45 7.03
N ARG A 80 -3.30 -17.94 8.16
CA ARG A 80 -2.85 -19.20 8.75
C ARG A 80 -3.35 -20.36 7.92
N THR A 81 -2.47 -21.31 7.62
CA THR A 81 -2.82 -22.55 6.92
C THR A 81 -3.11 -23.69 7.89
N SER A 82 -3.55 -24.83 7.38
CA SER A 82 -3.63 -26.08 8.15
C SER A 82 -2.27 -26.75 8.37
N LEU A 83 -1.21 -26.29 7.68
CA LEU A 83 0.11 -26.91 7.69
C LEU A 83 0.93 -26.51 8.93
N ARG A 84 1.88 -27.38 9.26
CA ARG A 84 2.96 -27.20 10.23
C ARG A 84 4.30 -27.17 9.52
N ALA A 85 5.32 -26.70 10.23
CA ALA A 85 6.70 -26.71 9.75
C ALA A 85 7.16 -28.10 9.27
N THR A 86 6.72 -29.15 9.97
CA THR A 86 7.01 -30.56 9.63
C THR A 86 6.35 -31.04 8.33
N ASP A 87 5.34 -30.32 7.84
CA ASP A 87 4.69 -30.63 6.57
C ASP A 87 5.41 -29.97 5.37
N LEU A 88 6.33 -29.03 5.64
CA LEU A 88 7.11 -28.37 4.60
C LEU A 88 8.30 -29.24 4.18
N PRO A 89 8.65 -29.24 2.88
CA PRO A 89 9.87 -29.88 2.42
C PRO A 89 11.11 -29.09 2.89
N ASP A 90 12.26 -29.77 3.00
CA ASP A 90 13.53 -29.14 3.34
C ASP A 90 13.94 -28.02 2.36
N ASN A 91 13.45 -28.10 1.11
CA ASN A 91 13.71 -27.12 0.07
C ASN A 91 12.41 -26.53 -0.49
N LEU A 92 12.20 -25.23 -0.26
CA LEU A 92 11.01 -24.48 -0.71
C LEU A 92 11.13 -23.91 -2.13
N ARG A 93 12.18 -24.25 -2.90
CA ARG A 93 12.38 -23.75 -4.27
C ARG A 93 11.16 -24.00 -5.15
N GLU A 94 10.63 -25.21 -5.14
CA GLU A 94 9.45 -25.53 -5.96
C GLU A 94 8.21 -24.79 -5.47
N THR A 95 7.99 -24.71 -4.16
CA THR A 95 6.90 -23.91 -3.58
C THR A 95 6.98 -22.45 -4.05
N ARG A 96 8.15 -21.84 -3.96
CA ARG A 96 8.40 -20.48 -4.46
C ARG A 96 8.07 -20.36 -5.96
N LEU A 97 8.61 -21.24 -6.81
CA LEU A 97 8.36 -21.21 -8.26
C LEU A 97 6.86 -21.36 -8.59
N GLN A 98 6.15 -22.18 -7.82
CA GLN A 98 4.71 -22.40 -7.98
C GLN A 98 3.89 -21.16 -7.56
N LEU A 99 4.32 -20.43 -6.54
CA LEU A 99 3.71 -19.17 -6.10
C LEU A 99 3.98 -18.05 -7.12
N GLU A 100 5.22 -17.91 -7.57
CA GLU A 100 5.64 -16.94 -8.58
C GLU A 100 4.88 -17.11 -9.91
N LYS A 101 4.54 -18.35 -10.30
CA LYS A 101 3.72 -18.63 -11.49
C LYS A 101 2.24 -18.24 -11.31
N ARG A 102 1.71 -18.31 -10.09
CA ARG A 102 0.29 -18.04 -9.79
C ARG A 102 0.00 -16.57 -9.51
N ILE A 103 1.01 -15.84 -9.04
CA ILE A 103 0.87 -14.45 -8.61
C ILE A 103 1.81 -13.59 -9.47
N PRO A 104 1.28 -12.84 -10.45
CA PRO A 104 2.10 -11.94 -11.25
C PRO A 104 2.78 -10.91 -10.33
N HIS A 105 4.06 -10.67 -10.57
CA HIS A 105 4.88 -9.82 -9.74
C HIS A 105 6.01 -9.19 -10.56
N GLY A 106 6.65 -8.17 -10.00
CA GLY A 106 7.71 -7.44 -10.67
C GLY A 106 7.19 -6.40 -11.66
N ARG A 107 8.08 -5.91 -12.51
CA ARG A 107 7.76 -4.95 -13.58
C ARG A 107 8.67 -5.15 -14.78
N THR A 108 8.18 -4.95 -16.00
CA THR A 108 9.06 -4.98 -17.18
C THR A 108 9.97 -3.75 -17.21
N SER A 109 11.28 -3.98 -17.28
CA SER A 109 12.29 -2.93 -17.43
C SER A 109 12.31 -2.50 -18.91
N GLY A 110 12.21 -1.20 -19.22
CA GLY A 110 12.22 -0.68 -20.60
C GLY A 110 11.00 0.11 -21.07
N GLY A 111 10.10 0.51 -20.16
CA GLY A 111 8.95 1.37 -20.46
C GLY A 111 7.77 0.63 -21.11
N ARG A 112 6.78 1.37 -21.63
CA ARG A 112 5.51 0.85 -22.18
C ARG A 112 5.63 0.01 -23.47
N ARG A 113 6.86 -0.27 -23.92
CA ARG A 113 7.13 -0.95 -25.20
C ARG A 113 6.85 -2.46 -25.14
N HIS A 114 6.83 -3.04 -23.95
CA HIS A 114 6.57 -4.45 -23.71
C HIS A 114 5.44 -4.63 -22.70
N ARG A 115 4.72 -5.77 -22.79
CA ARG A 115 3.68 -6.16 -21.82
C ARG A 115 4.34 -6.22 -20.44
N ASP A 116 3.68 -5.65 -19.43
CA ASP A 116 4.23 -5.65 -18.07
C ASP A 116 4.18 -7.08 -17.49
N ARG A 117 5.34 -7.64 -17.12
CA ARG A 117 5.44 -8.99 -16.55
C ARG A 117 4.73 -9.11 -15.20
N GLY A 118 4.56 -7.99 -14.50
CA GLY A 118 3.83 -7.90 -13.24
C GLY A 118 2.33 -7.68 -13.39
N ALA A 119 1.83 -7.68 -14.62
CA ALA A 119 0.42 -7.59 -14.95
C ALA A 119 -0.07 -8.90 -15.54
N TRP A 120 -1.35 -9.17 -15.38
CA TRP A 120 -2.03 -10.16 -16.20
C TRP A 120 -1.98 -9.72 -17.66
N GLY A 121 -1.47 -10.60 -18.51
CA GLY A 121 -1.68 -10.45 -19.93
C GLY A 121 -3.17 -10.56 -20.24
N ASP A 122 -3.68 -11.79 -20.16
CA ASP A 122 -5.10 -12.09 -20.23
C ASP A 122 -5.54 -12.47 -18.80
N PRO A 123 -6.36 -11.64 -18.12
CA PRO A 123 -6.75 -11.91 -16.75
C PRO A 123 -7.50 -13.23 -16.62
N PRO A 124 -7.18 -14.07 -15.62
CA PRO A 124 -7.88 -15.33 -15.41
C PRO A 124 -9.34 -15.07 -14.98
N ASN A 125 -10.21 -16.06 -15.21
CA ASN A 125 -11.66 -15.93 -14.99
C ASN A 125 -12.03 -15.41 -13.60
N PHE A 126 -11.36 -15.86 -12.54
CA PHE A 126 -11.66 -15.42 -11.18
C PHE A 126 -11.37 -13.91 -10.98
N VAL A 127 -10.36 -13.36 -11.65
CA VAL A 127 -10.04 -11.92 -11.62
C VAL A 127 -11.11 -11.13 -12.37
N VAL A 128 -11.51 -11.59 -13.56
CA VAL A 128 -12.57 -10.95 -14.35
C VAL A 128 -13.92 -10.99 -13.61
N GLN A 129 -14.23 -12.10 -12.95
CA GLN A 129 -15.43 -12.25 -12.13
C GLN A 129 -15.43 -11.30 -10.95
N ALA A 130 -14.37 -11.27 -10.14
CA ALA A 130 -14.23 -10.33 -9.02
C ALA A 130 -14.31 -8.87 -9.48
N TRP A 131 -13.65 -8.54 -10.61
CA TRP A 131 -13.74 -7.22 -11.20
C TRP A 131 -15.18 -6.82 -11.53
N ASN A 132 -15.90 -7.66 -12.27
CA ASN A 132 -17.26 -7.36 -12.71
C ASN A 132 -18.28 -7.38 -11.56
N ALA A 133 -18.08 -8.24 -10.56
CA ALA A 133 -18.99 -8.36 -9.43
C ALA A 133 -18.86 -7.19 -8.45
N ASP A 134 -17.62 -6.81 -8.10
CA ASP A 134 -17.40 -5.99 -6.90
C ASP A 134 -16.74 -4.63 -7.18
N LEU A 135 -15.95 -4.50 -8.25
CA LEU A 135 -15.04 -3.35 -8.42
C LEU A 135 -15.37 -2.45 -9.60
N LYS A 136 -15.94 -3.01 -10.67
CA LYS A 136 -16.14 -2.31 -11.94
C LYS A 136 -16.99 -1.05 -11.79
N THR A 137 -18.15 -1.15 -11.15
CA THR A 137 -19.05 -0.01 -10.96
C THR A 137 -18.40 1.11 -10.14
N GLY A 138 -17.69 0.77 -9.06
CA GLY A 138 -16.95 1.74 -8.27
C GLY A 138 -15.85 2.43 -9.08
N PHE A 139 -15.12 1.68 -9.88
CA PHE A 139 -14.10 2.22 -10.79
C PHE A 139 -14.70 3.13 -11.86
N GLU A 140 -15.81 2.75 -12.47
CA GLU A 140 -16.52 3.56 -13.48
C GLU A 140 -16.97 4.90 -12.88
N ASN A 141 -17.52 4.89 -11.66
CA ASN A 141 -17.90 6.12 -10.94
C ASN A 141 -16.70 7.04 -10.66
N ILE A 142 -15.54 6.46 -10.33
CA ILE A 142 -14.29 7.22 -10.14
C ILE A 142 -13.84 7.83 -11.46
N VAL A 143 -13.88 7.06 -12.55
CA VAL A 143 -13.45 7.51 -13.89
C VAL A 143 -14.38 8.57 -14.45
N GLU A 144 -15.69 8.48 -14.20
CA GLU A 144 -16.66 9.49 -14.61
C GLU A 144 -16.31 10.86 -14.00
N ARG A 145 -15.96 10.87 -12.70
CA ARG A 145 -15.55 12.09 -11.99
C ARG A 145 -14.14 12.54 -12.37
N GLN A 146 -13.25 11.60 -12.65
CA GLN A 146 -11.84 11.84 -12.94
C GLN A 146 -11.38 11.03 -14.17
N PRO A 147 -11.67 11.49 -15.40
CA PRO A 147 -11.40 10.73 -16.63
C PRO A 147 -9.94 10.32 -16.83
N ARG A 148 -8.99 11.07 -16.23
CA ARG A 148 -7.55 10.76 -16.27
C ARG A 148 -7.22 9.41 -15.63
N LEU A 149 -8.04 8.94 -14.67
CA LEU A 149 -7.88 7.66 -13.99
C LEU A 149 -8.31 6.45 -14.82
N SER A 150 -8.97 6.65 -15.97
CA SER A 150 -9.27 5.54 -16.92
C SER A 150 -8.02 4.80 -17.38
N LYS A 151 -6.86 5.46 -17.35
CA LYS A 151 -5.55 4.91 -17.72
C LYS A 151 -4.80 4.28 -16.55
N ALA A 152 -5.37 4.29 -15.34
CA ALA A 152 -4.83 3.53 -14.24
C ALA A 152 -5.03 2.04 -14.54
N ASN A 153 -3.95 1.26 -14.51
CA ASN A 153 -3.97 -0.14 -14.94
C ASN A 153 -4.77 -1.01 -13.93
N SER A 154 -6.10 -1.02 -14.03
CA SER A 154 -6.99 -1.55 -12.98
C SER A 154 -7.18 -3.07 -13.06
N VAL A 155 -7.90 -3.57 -14.07
CA VAL A 155 -8.23 -5.02 -14.14
C VAL A 155 -6.99 -5.90 -14.36
N HIS A 156 -6.02 -5.44 -15.14
CA HIS A 156 -4.80 -6.21 -15.43
C HIS A 156 -3.84 -6.32 -14.25
N HIS A 157 -3.98 -5.46 -13.22
CA HIS A 157 -3.20 -5.59 -11.98
C HIS A 157 -4.04 -6.02 -10.78
N LEU A 158 -5.33 -6.33 -10.98
CA LEU A 158 -6.14 -6.90 -9.92
C LEU A 158 -5.60 -8.29 -9.55
N GLY A 159 -5.29 -8.48 -8.27
CA GLY A 159 -4.70 -9.73 -7.77
C GLY A 159 -3.24 -9.95 -8.18
N THR A 160 -2.49 -8.88 -8.49
CA THR A 160 -1.04 -8.96 -8.71
C THR A 160 -0.26 -8.36 -7.53
N MET A 161 0.97 -8.83 -7.33
CA MET A 161 1.80 -8.42 -6.20
C MET A 161 2.31 -6.99 -6.35
N GLY A 162 2.87 -6.70 -7.52
CA GLY A 162 3.58 -5.45 -7.77
C GLY A 162 5.07 -5.47 -7.52
N THR A 163 5.57 -4.33 -7.04
CA THR A 163 7.00 -3.99 -6.89
C THR A 163 7.21 -3.16 -5.63
N GLY A 164 8.46 -2.87 -5.29
CA GLY A 164 8.79 -2.12 -4.07
C GLY A 164 8.74 -3.07 -2.86
N ASN A 165 8.12 -2.63 -1.78
CA ASN A 165 8.02 -3.42 -0.54
C ASN A 165 6.86 -4.42 -0.54
N HIS A 166 6.35 -4.80 -1.72
CA HIS A 166 5.27 -5.77 -1.87
C HIS A 166 5.84 -7.15 -2.11
N PHE A 167 5.42 -8.13 -1.31
CA PHE A 167 5.95 -9.48 -1.34
C PHE A 167 4.91 -10.51 -0.91
N LEU A 168 5.23 -11.78 -1.18
CA LEU A 168 4.56 -12.92 -0.56
C LEU A 168 5.60 -13.65 0.28
N GLU A 169 5.29 -13.91 1.54
CA GLU A 169 6.17 -14.64 2.44
C GLU A 169 5.47 -15.88 3.00
N VAL A 170 6.23 -16.97 3.10
CA VAL A 170 5.82 -18.18 3.83
C VAL A 170 6.55 -18.17 5.16
N CYS A 171 5.81 -17.96 6.25
CA CYS A 171 6.38 -17.78 7.59
C CYS A 171 5.93 -18.89 8.53
N LEU A 172 6.69 -19.08 9.62
CA LEU A 172 6.29 -19.92 10.74
C LEU A 172 5.97 -19.03 11.93
N ASP A 173 4.91 -19.35 12.67
CA ASP A 173 4.70 -18.79 14.01
C ASP A 173 5.48 -19.57 15.09
N GLU A 174 5.45 -19.07 16.31
CA GLU A 174 6.13 -19.68 17.47
C GLU A 174 5.65 -21.10 17.80
N SER A 175 4.47 -21.50 17.31
CA SER A 175 3.92 -22.85 17.46
C SER A 175 4.22 -23.77 16.27
N GLY A 176 5.04 -23.30 15.34
CA GLY A 176 5.42 -24.00 14.12
C GLY A 176 4.28 -24.12 13.11
N ARG A 177 3.27 -23.24 13.12
CA ARG A 177 2.22 -23.21 12.08
C ARG A 177 2.67 -22.38 10.90
N VAL A 178 2.29 -22.82 9.70
CA VAL A 178 2.64 -22.13 8.46
C VAL A 178 1.62 -21.04 8.15
N TRP A 179 2.13 -19.85 7.85
CA TRP A 179 1.39 -18.66 7.45
C TRP A 179 1.79 -18.20 6.05
N LEU A 180 0.85 -17.62 5.33
CA LEU A 180 1.11 -16.81 4.14
C LEU A 180 0.89 -15.35 4.49
N MET A 181 1.92 -14.53 4.35
CA MET A 181 1.84 -13.08 4.50
C MET A 181 1.89 -12.42 3.13
N LEU A 182 0.97 -11.48 2.89
CA LEU A 182 0.80 -10.77 1.63
C LEU A 182 0.63 -9.27 1.90
N PRO A 183 1.73 -8.52 1.95
CA PRO A 183 1.73 -7.07 1.78
C PRO A 183 1.54 -6.68 0.31
N SER A 184 0.47 -5.93 0.02
CA SER A 184 0.25 -5.28 -1.26
C SER A 184 -0.72 -4.11 -1.11
N GLY A 185 -1.04 -3.43 -2.21
CA GLY A 185 -1.87 -2.24 -2.22
C GLY A 185 -2.69 -2.09 -3.49
N SER A 186 -3.14 -0.86 -3.73
CA SER A 186 -4.02 -0.48 -4.84
C SER A 186 -3.40 -0.59 -6.24
N ARG A 187 -2.09 -0.82 -6.35
CA ARG A 187 -1.40 -0.85 -7.64
C ARG A 187 -1.49 0.52 -8.34
N GLY A 188 -1.86 0.56 -9.61
CA GLY A 188 -1.83 1.78 -10.41
C GLY A 188 -2.91 2.80 -10.07
N ILE A 189 -4.03 2.39 -9.45
CA ILE A 189 -5.15 3.31 -9.19
C ILE A 189 -4.84 4.28 -8.06
N GLY A 190 -4.31 3.81 -6.92
CA GLY A 190 -3.91 4.70 -5.82
C GLY A 190 -2.82 5.66 -6.26
N ALA A 191 -1.80 5.17 -6.99
CA ALA A 191 -0.73 6.03 -7.49
C ALA A 191 -1.27 7.10 -8.46
N GLY A 192 -2.25 6.75 -9.28
CA GLY A 192 -2.95 7.70 -10.15
C GLY A 192 -3.74 8.75 -9.37
N ILE A 193 -4.43 8.36 -8.29
CA ILE A 193 -5.16 9.27 -7.41
C ILE A 193 -4.17 10.20 -6.68
N GLY A 194 -3.11 9.65 -6.11
CA GLY A 194 -2.06 10.43 -5.44
C GLY A 194 -1.48 11.51 -6.37
N LYS A 195 -1.19 11.15 -7.62
CA LYS A 195 -0.73 12.11 -8.63
C LYS A 195 -1.75 13.21 -9.00
N LEU A 196 -3.05 13.01 -8.78
CA LEU A 196 -4.06 14.02 -9.09
C LEU A 196 -4.32 15.00 -7.94
N TYR A 197 -4.11 14.55 -6.70
CA TYR A 197 -4.51 15.30 -5.50
C TYR A 197 -3.35 15.67 -4.58
N ILE A 198 -2.13 15.22 -4.87
CA ILE A 198 -0.90 15.56 -4.13
C ILE A 198 0.05 16.39 -5.02
N GLU A 199 0.24 15.96 -6.27
CA GLU A 199 1.02 16.67 -7.32
C GLU A 199 0.16 17.67 -8.11
#